data_AF-A0A372R4B8-F1
#
_entry.id   AF-A0A372R4B8-F1
#
_cell.length_a   1.000
_cell.length_b   1.000
_cell.length_c   1.000
_cell.angle_alpha   90.00
_cell.angle_beta   90.00
_cell.angle_gamma   90.00
#
_symmetry.space_group_name_H-M   'P 1'
#
loop_
_entity.id
_entity.type
_entity.pdbx_description
1 polymer ?
#
loop_
_entity_poly.entity_id
_entity_poly.type
_entity_poly.pdbx_seq_one_letter_code
_entity_poly.pdbx_strand_id
1 'polypeptide(L)'
;MKESFERQISFPTINSSGMMIILEYIYVGSIKINSLTKDNIIEAYYAADYFQLLDLQEFIMKTIKNNFTKNYSPELLSKVVEIMPLSEDNTLLNLLIKEIATILLSDIEIGRLSITALQYLLFYTNEKDIPFATPEYEVFRYSAIFAAKNVSDVTYKTLMEKLPTLEQIDNLIQIENKLITDHQK
;
A
#
# COMPACT_ATOMS: atom_id res chain seq x y z
N MET A 1 13.29 24.71 -27.67
CA MET A 1 12.04 23.92 -27.59
C MET A 1 10.86 24.86 -27.85
N LYS A 2 9.69 24.38 -28.27
CA LYS A 2 8.54 25.25 -28.59
C LYS A 2 8.14 26.09 -27.37
N GLU A 3 8.21 25.45 -26.21
CA GLU A 3 7.97 25.95 -24.87
C GLU A 3 8.86 27.16 -24.51
N SER A 4 10.04 27.29 -25.13
CA SER A 4 10.96 28.42 -24.89
C SER A 4 10.41 29.76 -25.39
N PHE A 5 9.40 29.74 -26.27
CA PHE A 5 8.78 30.93 -26.86
C PHE A 5 7.34 31.14 -26.37
N GLU A 6 6.81 30.21 -25.56
CA GLU A 6 5.46 30.28 -25.01
C GLU A 6 5.49 30.87 -23.60
N ARG A 7 4.43 31.59 -23.22
CA ARG A 7 4.27 32.16 -21.86
C ARG A 7 3.60 31.18 -20.89
N GLN A 8 3.23 30.01 -21.36
CA GLN A 8 2.50 29.00 -20.62
C GLN A 8 3.05 27.63 -20.98
N ILE A 9 3.21 26.80 -19.96
CA ILE A 9 3.54 25.38 -20.07
C ILE A 9 2.49 24.59 -19.31
N SER A 10 2.30 23.32 -19.69
CA SER A 10 1.34 22.42 -19.05
C SER A 10 2.02 21.12 -18.64
N PHE A 11 1.70 20.66 -17.44
CA PHE A 11 2.17 19.38 -16.90
C PHE A 11 0.95 18.51 -16.58
N PRO A 12 0.35 17.84 -17.59
CA PRO A 12 -0.94 17.18 -17.44
C PRO A 12 -0.91 15.98 -16.47
N THR A 13 0.27 15.40 -16.24
CA THR A 13 0.47 14.25 -15.34
C THR A 13 0.80 14.66 -13.91
N ILE A 14 1.09 15.95 -13.65
CA ILE A 14 1.52 16.42 -12.34
C ILE A 14 0.32 16.98 -11.58
N ASN A 15 0.05 16.38 -10.41
CA ASN A 15 -1.01 16.84 -9.52
C ASN A 15 -0.67 18.21 -8.92
N SER A 16 -1.70 19.04 -8.68
CA SER A 16 -1.53 20.38 -8.11
C SER A 16 -0.84 20.39 -6.74
N SER A 17 -1.11 19.39 -5.89
CA SER A 17 -0.47 19.25 -4.58
C SER A 17 1.03 18.94 -4.72
N GLY A 18 1.41 18.05 -5.64
CA GLY A 18 2.80 17.77 -5.98
C GLY A 18 3.49 19.01 -6.54
N MET A 19 2.87 19.69 -7.51
CA MET A 19 3.43 20.92 -8.10
C MET A 19 3.65 22.03 -7.07
N MET A 20 2.76 22.17 -6.08
CA MET A 20 2.93 23.13 -5.00
C MET A 20 4.21 22.87 -4.19
N ILE A 21 4.51 21.61 -3.88
CA ILE A 21 5.75 21.21 -3.18
C ILE A 21 6.99 21.50 -4.05
N ILE A 22 6.92 21.24 -5.35
CA ILE A 22 8.01 21.54 -6.29
C ILE A 22 8.31 23.04 -6.33
N LEU A 23 7.27 23.87 -6.42
CA LEU A 23 7.43 25.32 -6.42
C LEU A 23 8.00 25.82 -5.09
N GLU A 24 7.52 25.32 -3.94
CA GLU A 24 8.09 25.66 -2.63
C GLU A 24 9.58 25.31 -2.60
N TYR A 25 9.95 24.09 -3.00
CA TYR A 25 11.34 23.63 -2.98
C TYR A 25 12.25 24.44 -3.89
N ILE A 26 11.85 24.73 -5.14
CA ILE A 26 12.67 25.49 -6.09
C ILE A 26 12.90 26.93 -5.60
N TYR A 27 11.89 27.56 -5.00
CA TYR A 27 12.01 28.95 -4.53
C TYR A 27 12.76 29.08 -3.21
N VAL A 28 12.55 28.14 -2.27
CA VAL A 28 13.09 28.22 -0.90
C VAL A 28 14.38 27.42 -0.74
N GLY A 29 14.64 26.46 -1.63
CA GLY A 29 15.74 25.49 -1.53
C GLY A 29 15.52 24.38 -0.50
N SER A 30 14.35 24.35 0.13
CA SER A 30 13.97 23.33 1.11
C SER A 30 12.45 23.25 1.27
N ILE A 31 11.97 22.17 1.87
CA ILE A 31 10.56 21.99 2.22
C ILE A 31 10.41 21.69 3.71
N LYS A 32 9.36 22.21 4.33
CA LYS A 32 9.04 21.88 5.72
C LYS A 32 8.50 20.44 5.78
N ILE A 33 8.93 19.68 6.77
CA ILE A 33 8.43 18.30 7.00
C ILE A 33 6.90 18.29 7.09
N ASN A 34 6.32 19.31 7.75
CA ASN A 34 4.87 19.42 7.95
C ASN A 34 4.09 19.73 6.66
N SER A 35 4.75 20.14 5.57
CA SER A 35 4.12 20.31 4.25
C SER A 35 3.83 18.95 3.59
N LEU A 36 4.55 17.90 3.98
CA LEU A 36 4.34 16.53 3.49
C LEU A 36 3.36 15.78 4.39
N THR A 37 2.26 15.34 3.82
CA THR A 37 1.21 14.56 4.50
C THR A 37 0.99 13.24 3.77
N LYS A 38 0.28 12.30 4.41
CA LYS A 38 -0.11 11.03 3.75
C LYS A 38 -0.86 11.25 2.44
N ASP A 39 -1.52 12.40 2.30
CA ASP A 39 -2.40 12.72 1.18
C ASP A 39 -1.67 13.38 0.01
N ASN A 40 -0.45 13.90 0.16
CA ASN A 40 0.28 14.57 -0.93
C ASN A 40 1.69 14.02 -1.17
N ILE A 41 2.20 13.16 -0.28
CA ILE A 41 3.60 12.75 -0.31
C ILE A 41 3.96 11.90 -1.54
N ILE A 42 3.00 11.13 -2.06
CA ILE A 42 3.19 10.33 -3.29
C ILE A 42 3.21 11.25 -4.51
N GLU A 43 2.29 12.21 -4.60
CA GLU A 43 2.31 13.23 -5.65
C GLU A 43 3.58 14.06 -5.63
N ALA A 44 4.05 14.44 -4.44
CA ALA A 44 5.29 15.17 -4.27
C ALA A 44 6.49 14.33 -4.73
N TYR A 45 6.53 13.04 -4.39
CA TYR A 45 7.58 12.12 -4.83
C TYR A 45 7.59 11.98 -6.37
N TYR A 46 6.43 11.74 -6.96
CA TYR A 46 6.28 11.60 -8.41
C TYR A 46 6.65 12.89 -9.15
N ALA A 47 6.24 14.05 -8.62
CA ALA A 47 6.64 15.33 -9.19
C ALA A 47 8.15 15.56 -9.07
N ALA A 48 8.76 15.22 -7.93
CA ALA A 48 10.21 15.36 -7.74
C ALA A 48 10.99 14.49 -8.72
N ASP A 49 10.52 13.26 -8.97
CA ASP A 49 11.06 12.37 -9.99
C ASP A 49 10.95 12.97 -11.40
N TYR A 50 9.76 13.45 -11.76
CA TYR A 50 9.49 14.08 -13.07
C TYR A 50 10.40 15.29 -13.34
N PHE A 51 10.60 16.16 -12.34
CA PHE A 51 11.46 17.33 -12.44
C PHE A 51 12.95 17.03 -12.14
N GLN A 52 13.30 15.75 -11.91
CA GLN A 52 14.66 15.28 -11.64
C GLN A 52 15.32 15.95 -10.42
N LEU A 53 14.52 16.23 -9.39
CA LEU A 53 14.95 16.83 -8.12
C LEU A 53 15.39 15.73 -7.14
N LEU A 54 16.56 15.14 -7.37
CA LEU A 54 17.07 13.99 -6.60
C LEU A 54 17.14 14.23 -5.09
N ASP A 55 17.61 15.41 -4.67
CA ASP A 55 17.72 15.76 -3.24
C ASP A 55 16.33 15.82 -2.57
N LEU A 56 15.33 16.33 -3.29
CA LEU A 56 13.94 16.37 -2.83
C LEU A 56 13.35 14.96 -2.77
N GLN A 57 13.62 14.12 -3.78
CA GLN A 57 13.20 12.72 -3.81
C GLN A 57 13.77 11.94 -2.62
N GLU A 58 15.06 12.11 -2.32
CA GLU A 58 15.73 11.48 -1.17
C GLU A 58 15.14 11.97 0.16
N PHE A 59 14.87 13.26 0.28
CA PHE A 59 14.21 13.84 1.46
C PHE A 59 12.81 13.26 1.68
N ILE A 60 12.00 13.16 0.62
CA ILE A 60 10.66 12.58 0.68
C ILE A 60 10.75 11.10 1.08
N MET A 61 11.67 10.34 0.49
CA MET A 61 11.90 8.93 0.83
C MET A 61 12.23 8.74 2.32
N LYS A 62 13.13 9.57 2.86
CA LYS A 62 13.45 9.57 4.31
C LYS A 62 12.22 9.88 5.15
N THR A 63 11.40 10.84 4.71
CA THR A 63 10.17 11.21 5.41
C THR A 63 9.15 10.07 5.42
N ILE A 64 8.96 9.37 4.29
CA ILE A 64 8.09 8.19 4.19
C ILE A 64 8.54 7.11 5.19
N LYS A 65 9.83 6.77 5.17
CA LYS A 65 10.41 5.74 6.03
C LYS A 65 10.28 6.04 7.53
N ASN A 66 10.41 7.31 7.91
CA ASN A 66 10.40 7.70 9.32
C ASN A 66 9.00 7.90 9.89
N ASN A 67 8.06 8.40 9.07
CA ASN A 67 6.78 8.91 9.56
C ASN A 67 5.56 8.12 9.08
N PHE A 68 5.65 7.38 7.96
CA PHE A 68 4.47 6.85 7.30
C PHE A 68 4.45 5.33 7.08
N THR A 69 5.59 4.67 6.90
CA THR A 69 5.63 3.23 6.52
C THR A 69 4.87 2.31 7.48
N LYS A 70 4.95 2.54 8.79
CA LYS A 70 4.25 1.68 9.77
C LYS A 70 2.74 1.87 9.80
N ASN A 71 2.27 3.09 9.56
CA ASN A 71 0.88 3.47 9.82
C ASN A 71 0.06 3.68 8.56
N TYR A 72 0.68 3.95 7.42
CA TYR A 72 0.01 4.38 6.19
C TYR A 72 0.52 3.65 4.95
N SER A 73 1.38 2.64 5.09
CA SER A 73 1.88 1.91 3.92
C SER A 73 0.77 1.32 3.04
N PRO A 74 -0.35 0.76 3.57
CA PRO A 74 -1.50 0.34 2.75
C PRO A 74 -2.02 1.42 1.80
N GLU A 75 -2.30 2.61 2.34
CA GLU A 75 -2.87 3.73 1.60
C GLU A 75 -1.84 4.31 0.62
N LEU A 76 -0.59 4.42 1.06
CA LEU A 76 0.50 4.91 0.21
C LEU A 76 0.75 3.98 -0.97
N LEU A 77 0.77 2.65 -0.76
CA LEU A 77 0.91 1.71 -1.87
C LEU A 77 -0.26 1.83 -2.84
N SER A 78 -1.48 1.94 -2.30
CA SER A 78 -2.70 2.15 -3.09
C SER A 78 -2.63 3.37 -3.99
N LYS A 79 -1.99 4.42 -3.50
CA LYS A 79 -1.81 5.66 -4.24
C LYS A 79 -0.67 5.59 -5.25
N VAL A 80 0.43 4.92 -4.91
CA VAL A 80 1.57 4.73 -5.85
C VAL A 80 1.12 3.95 -7.08
N VAL A 81 0.38 2.85 -6.91
CA VAL A 81 -0.06 2.02 -8.05
C VAL A 81 -1.07 2.72 -8.97
N GLU A 82 -1.69 3.81 -8.51
CA GLU A 82 -2.62 4.62 -9.30
C GLU A 82 -1.89 5.70 -10.10
N ILE A 83 -0.87 6.33 -9.53
CA ILE A 83 -0.24 7.54 -10.09
C ILE A 83 1.03 7.23 -10.88
N MET A 84 1.79 6.23 -10.45
CA MET A 84 3.12 5.96 -10.98
C MET A 84 3.13 4.76 -11.93
N PRO A 85 3.98 4.77 -12.98
CA PRO A 85 4.25 3.57 -13.76
C PRO A 85 4.79 2.46 -12.84
N LEU A 86 4.19 1.27 -12.94
CA LEU A 86 4.64 0.09 -12.21
C LEU A 86 5.92 -0.42 -12.85
N SER A 87 7.06 -0.08 -12.25
CA SER A 87 8.39 -0.55 -12.63
C SER A 87 9.04 -1.23 -11.43
N GLU A 88 9.70 -2.35 -11.68
CA GLU A 88 10.42 -3.13 -10.65
C GLU A 88 11.57 -2.33 -10.01
N ASP A 89 12.10 -1.34 -10.73
CA ASP A 89 13.20 -0.48 -10.28
C ASP A 89 12.73 0.70 -9.41
N ASN A 90 11.42 0.82 -9.16
CA ASN A 90 10.88 1.91 -8.34
C ASN A 90 11.20 1.67 -6.85
N THR A 91 12.16 2.44 -6.34
CA THR A 91 12.64 2.35 -4.95
C THR A 91 11.54 2.58 -3.91
N LEU A 92 10.57 3.45 -4.20
CA LEU A 92 9.47 3.74 -3.28
C LEU A 92 8.49 2.56 -3.23
N LEU A 93 8.15 2.02 -4.39
CA LEU A 93 7.28 0.86 -4.51
C LEU A 93 7.86 -0.35 -3.75
N ASN A 94 9.16 -0.61 -3.94
CA ASN A 94 9.87 -1.68 -3.27
C ASN A 94 9.93 -1.49 -1.75
N LEU A 95 10.08 -0.26 -1.27
CA LEU A 95 10.03 0.05 0.15
C LEU A 95 8.66 -0.27 0.74
N LEU A 96 7.58 0.21 0.11
CA LEU A 96 6.22 0.03 0.61
C LEU A 96 5.79 -1.44 0.61
N ILE A 97 6.13 -2.19 -0.45
CA ILE A 97 5.82 -3.62 -0.54
C ILE A 97 6.53 -4.42 0.56
N LYS A 98 7.82 -4.16 0.78
CA LYS A 98 8.57 -4.85 1.85
C LYS A 98 7.98 -4.56 3.22
N GLU A 99 7.57 -3.31 3.48
CA GLU A 99 6.92 -2.95 4.75
C GLU A 99 5.58 -3.69 4.90
N ILE A 100 4.70 -3.66 3.90
CA ILE A 100 3.39 -4.33 3.98
C ILE A 100 3.54 -5.85 4.08
N ALA A 101 4.52 -6.44 3.40
CA ALA A 101 4.80 -7.88 3.47
C ALA A 101 5.16 -8.37 4.87
N THR A 102 5.61 -7.49 5.77
CA THR A 102 5.87 -7.83 7.19
C THR A 102 4.62 -7.77 8.08
N ILE A 103 3.52 -7.21 7.58
CA ILE A 103 2.25 -7.06 8.30
C ILE A 103 1.33 -8.21 7.88
N LEU A 104 0.60 -8.80 8.84
CA LEU A 104 -0.45 -9.76 8.51
C LEU A 104 -1.58 -9.01 7.79
N LEU A 105 -2.01 -9.50 6.62
CA LEU A 105 -3.14 -8.91 5.89
C LEU A 105 -4.40 -8.88 6.76
N SER A 106 -4.57 -9.84 7.67
CA SER A 106 -5.67 -9.88 8.64
C SER A 106 -5.71 -8.65 9.57
N ASP A 107 -4.56 -8.01 9.80
CA ASP A 107 -4.44 -6.82 10.65
C ASP A 107 -4.63 -5.51 9.87
N ILE A 108 -4.65 -5.58 8.53
CA ILE A 108 -4.95 -4.45 7.67
C ILE A 108 -6.46 -4.33 7.54
N GLU A 109 -7.00 -3.18 7.93
CA GLU A 109 -8.43 -2.93 7.75
C GLU A 109 -8.82 -2.95 6.27
N ILE A 110 -9.91 -3.67 5.98
CA ILE A 110 -10.47 -3.79 4.63
C ILE A 110 -10.77 -2.40 4.06
N GLY A 111 -10.22 -2.10 2.89
CA GLY A 111 -10.36 -0.81 2.22
C GLY A 111 -9.17 0.14 2.39
N ARG A 112 -8.20 -0.16 3.26
CA ARG A 112 -6.94 0.61 3.34
C ARG A 112 -6.00 0.30 2.17
N LEU A 113 -6.01 -0.94 1.70
CA LEU A 113 -5.42 -1.34 0.41
C LEU A 113 -6.49 -1.29 -0.68
N SER A 114 -6.18 -0.71 -1.83
CA SER A 114 -7.01 -0.85 -3.03
C SER A 114 -6.88 -2.25 -3.63
N ILE A 115 -7.85 -2.66 -4.47
CA ILE A 115 -7.79 -3.96 -5.16
C ILE A 115 -6.53 -4.05 -6.02
N THR A 116 -6.24 -3.00 -6.80
CA THR A 116 -5.04 -2.92 -7.65
C THR A 116 -3.76 -3.05 -6.82
N ALA A 117 -3.72 -2.42 -5.65
CA ALA A 117 -2.56 -2.52 -4.75
C ALA A 117 -2.39 -3.92 -4.17
N LEU A 118 -3.49 -4.58 -3.77
CA LEU A 118 -3.45 -5.96 -3.31
C LEU A 118 -2.96 -6.90 -4.41
N GLN A 119 -3.50 -6.78 -5.63
CA GLN A 119 -3.06 -7.57 -6.77
C GLN A 119 -1.57 -7.38 -7.03
N TYR A 120 -1.11 -6.13 -7.04
CA TYR A 120 0.30 -5.83 -7.27
C TYR A 120 1.20 -6.33 -6.14
N LEU A 121 0.78 -6.18 -4.88
CA LEU A 121 1.48 -6.70 -3.71
C LEU A 121 1.69 -8.22 -3.83
N LEU A 122 0.62 -8.97 -4.11
CA LEU A 122 0.69 -10.43 -4.22
C LEU A 122 1.52 -10.88 -5.42
N PHE A 123 1.37 -10.21 -6.57
CA PHE A 123 2.19 -10.48 -7.74
C PHE A 123 3.68 -10.26 -7.46
N TYR A 124 4.03 -9.08 -6.93
CA TYR A 124 5.42 -8.66 -6.74
C TYR A 124 6.12 -9.49 -5.65
N THR A 125 5.42 -9.78 -4.54
CA THR A 125 5.98 -10.62 -3.46
C THR A 125 6.27 -12.03 -3.93
N ASN A 126 5.38 -12.61 -4.75
CA ASN A 126 5.60 -13.92 -5.37
C ASN A 126 6.72 -13.89 -6.42
N GLU A 127 6.76 -12.87 -7.29
CA GLU A 127 7.78 -12.77 -8.34
C GLU A 127 9.20 -12.60 -7.79
N LYS A 128 9.35 -11.85 -6.69
CA LYS A 128 10.64 -11.54 -6.08
C LYS A 128 11.00 -12.43 -4.89
N ASP A 129 10.24 -13.50 -4.65
CA ASP A 129 10.39 -14.39 -3.49
C ASP A 129 10.53 -13.62 -2.15
N ILE A 130 9.75 -12.55 -2.00
CA ILE A 130 9.77 -11.74 -0.77
C ILE A 130 9.02 -12.51 0.32
N PRO A 131 9.63 -12.73 1.50
CA PRO A 131 8.95 -13.36 2.62
C PRO A 131 7.67 -12.59 2.95
N PHE A 132 6.54 -13.29 2.92
CA PHE A 132 5.23 -12.73 3.20
C PHE A 132 4.74 -13.26 4.55
N ALA A 133 4.45 -12.35 5.49
CA ALA A 133 4.06 -12.71 6.84
C ALA A 133 2.70 -13.45 6.88
N THR A 134 1.84 -13.19 5.89
CA THR A 134 0.49 -13.74 5.85
C THR A 134 0.49 -15.13 5.20
N PRO A 135 0.01 -16.18 5.89
CA PRO A 135 -0.16 -17.51 5.31
C PRO A 135 -1.18 -17.52 4.16
N GLU A 136 -1.06 -18.47 3.25
CA GLU A 136 -1.85 -18.57 2.01
C GLU A 136 -3.36 -18.60 2.27
N TYR A 137 -3.79 -19.25 3.35
CA TYR A 137 -5.20 -19.27 3.75
C TYR A 137 -5.72 -17.88 4.14
N GLU A 138 -4.96 -17.11 4.93
CA GLU A 138 -5.35 -15.76 5.33
C GLU A 138 -5.29 -14.79 4.14
N VAL A 139 -4.39 -15.02 3.17
CA VAL A 139 -4.40 -14.30 1.88
C VAL A 139 -5.72 -14.55 1.13
N PHE A 140 -6.12 -15.82 0.99
CA PHE A 140 -7.39 -16.19 0.37
C PHE A 140 -8.57 -15.55 1.11
N ARG A 141 -8.62 -15.70 2.43
CA ARG A 141 -9.69 -15.18 3.28
C ARG A 141 -9.81 -13.66 3.18
N TYR A 142 -8.71 -12.93 3.34
CA TYR A 142 -8.66 -11.48 3.19
C TYR A 142 -9.16 -11.05 1.82
N SER A 143 -8.68 -11.69 0.75
CA SER A 143 -9.06 -11.37 -0.63
C SER A 143 -10.55 -11.62 -0.88
N ALA A 144 -11.10 -12.73 -0.38
CA ALA A 144 -12.51 -13.07 -0.53
C ALA A 144 -13.41 -12.06 0.21
N ILE A 145 -13.05 -11.72 1.46
CA ILE A 145 -13.77 -10.73 2.28
C ILE A 145 -13.70 -9.34 1.62
N PHE A 146 -12.53 -8.95 1.11
CA PHE A 146 -12.37 -7.66 0.45
C PHE A 146 -13.18 -7.57 -0.85
N ALA A 147 -13.17 -8.63 -1.68
CA ALA A 147 -14.01 -8.70 -2.87
C ALA A 147 -15.50 -8.60 -2.51
N ALA A 148 -15.95 -9.31 -1.47
CA ALA A 148 -17.34 -9.25 -1.01
C ALA A 148 -17.75 -7.86 -0.51
N LYS A 149 -16.85 -7.11 0.13
CA LYS A 149 -17.11 -5.73 0.55
C LYS A 149 -17.44 -4.81 -0.61
N ASN A 150 -16.85 -5.05 -1.79
CA ASN A 150 -17.15 -4.31 -3.02
C ASN A 150 -18.48 -4.74 -3.68
N VAL A 151 -19.07 -5.86 -3.26
CA VAL A 151 -20.35 -6.35 -3.77
C VAL A 151 -21.52 -5.83 -2.93
N SER A 152 -21.53 -6.13 -1.63
CA SER A 152 -22.53 -5.61 -0.69
C SER A 152 -22.14 -5.85 0.77
N ASP A 153 -22.69 -5.06 1.69
CA ASP A 153 -22.49 -5.27 3.13
C ASP A 153 -23.04 -6.60 3.63
N VAL A 154 -24.10 -7.13 2.98
CA VAL A 154 -24.66 -8.44 3.32
C VAL A 154 -23.67 -9.53 2.95
N THR A 155 -23.15 -9.50 1.72
CA THR A 155 -22.15 -10.47 1.23
C THR A 155 -20.89 -10.43 2.08
N TYR A 156 -20.42 -9.23 2.44
CA TYR A 156 -19.27 -9.03 3.33
C TYR A 156 -19.46 -9.74 4.68
N LYS A 157 -20.60 -9.51 5.35
CA LYS A 157 -20.91 -10.16 6.63
C LYS A 157 -21.01 -11.67 6.49
N THR A 158 -21.70 -12.16 5.45
CA THR A 158 -21.83 -13.60 5.19
C THR A 158 -20.48 -14.28 5.00
N LEU A 159 -19.56 -13.70 4.23
CA LEU A 159 -18.22 -14.30 4.05
C LEU A 159 -17.37 -14.21 5.31
N MET A 160 -17.44 -13.11 6.07
CA MET A 160 -16.75 -13.03 7.36
C MET A 160 -17.19 -14.11 8.34
N GLU A 161 -18.48 -14.46 8.36
CA GLU A 161 -19.03 -15.53 9.20
C GLU A 161 -18.69 -16.94 8.68
N LYS A 162 -18.61 -17.12 7.36
CA LYS A 162 -18.36 -18.43 6.72
C LYS A 162 -16.89 -18.79 6.58
N LEU A 163 -16.00 -17.79 6.55
CA LEU A 163 -14.55 -17.99 6.43
C LEU A 163 -13.90 -17.76 7.82
N PRO A 164 -13.64 -18.83 8.59
CA PRO A 164 -13.04 -18.72 9.92
C PRO A 164 -11.61 -18.16 9.86
N THR A 165 -11.12 -17.56 10.93
CA THR A 165 -9.69 -17.24 11.07
C THR A 165 -8.87 -18.50 11.33
N LEU A 166 -7.55 -18.47 11.10
CA LEU A 166 -6.67 -19.58 11.48
C LEU A 166 -6.81 -19.96 12.97
N GLU A 167 -6.90 -18.96 13.85
CA GLU A 167 -7.13 -19.19 15.29
C GLU A 167 -8.43 -19.96 15.56
N GLN A 168 -9.51 -19.64 14.83
CA GLN A 168 -10.78 -20.36 14.96
C GLN A 168 -10.67 -21.80 14.45
N ILE A 169 -9.93 -22.03 13.37
CA ILE A 169 -9.68 -23.37 12.82
C ILE A 169 -8.89 -24.22 13.83
N ASP A 170 -7.82 -23.67 14.39
CA ASP A 170 -6.99 -24.37 15.38
C ASP A 170 -7.80 -24.75 16.63
N ASN A 171 -8.67 -23.85 17.10
CA ASN A 171 -9.56 -24.11 18.22
C ASN A 171 -10.56 -25.25 17.92
N LEU A 172 -11.11 -25.32 16.70
CA LEU A 172 -12.01 -26.40 16.28
C LEU A 172 -11.29 -27.76 16.29
N ILE A 173 -10.07 -27.82 15.75
CA ILE A 173 -9.25 -29.03 15.72
C ILE A 173 -8.91 -29.50 17.14
N GLN A 174 -8.59 -28.58 18.06
CA GLN A 174 -8.33 -28.94 19.46
C GLN A 174 -9.56 -29.51 20.17
N ILE A 175 -10.76 -28.97 19.91
CA ILE A 175 -12.02 -29.49 20.48
C ILE A 175 -12.32 -30.89 19.95
N GLU A 176 -12.16 -31.10 18.64
CA GLU A 176 -12.39 -32.41 18.00
C GLU A 176 -11.45 -33.48 18.58
N ASN A 177 -10.17 -33.17 18.71
CA ASN A 177 -9.18 -34.07 19.30
C ASN A 177 -9.50 -34.44 20.76
N LYS A 178 -10.01 -33.50 21.56
CA LYS A 178 -10.45 -33.78 22.94
C LYS A 178 -11.64 -34.75 22.98
N LEU A 179 -12.63 -34.55 22.12
CA LEU A 179 -13.79 -35.45 22.02
C LEU A 179 -13.37 -36.87 21.65
N ILE A 180 -12.46 -37.04 20.68
CA ILE A 180 -11.96 -38.36 20.27
C ILE A 180 -11.23 -39.07 21.44
N THR A 181 -10.48 -38.33 22.26
CA THR A 181 -9.71 -38.90 23.37
C THR A 181 -10.62 -39.34 24.53
N ASP A 182 -11.70 -38.60 24.81
CA ASP A 182 -12.69 -38.96 25.84
C ASP A 182 -13.55 -40.17 25.46
N HIS A 183 -13.76 -40.43 24.16
CA HIS A 183 -14.46 -41.62 23.66
C HIS A 183 -13.60 -42.90 23.68
N GLN A 184 -12.31 -42.82 23.99
CA GLN A 184 -11.39 -43.97 24.06
C GLN A 184 -11.02 -44.41 25.50
N LYS A 185 -11.66 -43.85 26.53
CA LYS A 185 -11.48 -44.24 27.93
C LYS A 185 -12.61 -45.12 28.46
#